data_AF-A0A1V5GAK7-F1
#
_entry.id   AF-A0A1V5GAK7-F1
#
_cell.length_a   1.000
_cell.length_b   1.000
_cell.length_c   1.000
_cell.angle_alpha   90.00
_cell.angle_beta   90.00
_cell.angle_gamma   90.00
#
_symmetry.space_group_name_H-M   'P 1'
#
loop_
_entity.id
_entity.type
_entity.pdbx_description
1 polymer ?
#
loop_
_entity_poly.entity_id
_entity_poly.type
_entity_poly.pdbx_seq_one_letter_code
_entity_poly.pdbx_strand_id
1 'polypeptide(L)'
;MVRAIALGADTCNSARAMMMALGCIQALLCHTNKCPTGVATQNPSLVVGLDVDDKKVRVANYHADTIKTFLELTGAAGLDDYRNLTRSHIYRRVFMNESRTFEDIFPSLKPGCLVSGEIPEKYVQDMEMANADKW
;
A
#
# COMPACT_ATOMS: atom_id res chain seq x y z
N MET A 1 3.11 -3.16 -2.51
CA MET A 1 2.15 -4.28 -2.59
C MET A 1 2.58 -5.42 -1.68
N VAL A 2 3.73 -6.05 -1.91
CA VAL A 2 4.28 -7.18 -1.09
C VAL A 2 4.06 -6.99 0.42
N ARG A 3 4.56 -5.88 0.97
CA ARG A 3 4.43 -5.56 2.40
C ARG A 3 2.97 -5.49 2.90
N ALA A 4 2.07 -4.91 2.12
CA ALA A 4 0.68 -4.73 2.51
C ALA A 4 -0.09 -6.05 2.43
N ILE A 5 0.15 -6.84 1.38
CA ILE A 5 -0.43 -8.19 1.23
C ILE A 5 0.06 -9.09 2.37
N ALA A 6 1.36 -9.08 2.67
CA ALA A 6 1.92 -9.83 3.80
C ALA A 6 1.31 -9.47 5.16
N LEU A 7 0.80 -8.24 5.34
CA LEU A 7 0.09 -7.83 6.55
C LEU A 7 -1.38 -8.27 6.60
N GLY A 8 -1.95 -8.68 5.46
CA GLY A 8 -3.32 -9.16 5.32
C GLY A 8 -4.20 -8.34 4.37
N ALA A 9 -3.64 -7.49 3.51
CA ALA A 9 -4.45 -6.75 2.54
C ALA A 9 -4.87 -7.63 1.36
N ASP A 10 -6.17 -7.68 1.05
CA ASP A 10 -6.70 -8.37 -0.14
C ASP A 10 -6.42 -7.60 -1.44
N THR A 11 -6.37 -6.27 -1.35
CA THR A 11 -6.15 -5.38 -2.49
C THR A 11 -5.22 -4.23 -2.12
N CYS A 12 -4.50 -3.71 -3.13
CA CYS A 12 -3.59 -2.57 -2.98
C CYS A 12 -3.81 -1.58 -4.12
N ASN A 13 -4.15 -0.34 -3.78
CA ASN A 13 -4.35 0.75 -4.75
C ASN A 13 -3.25 1.80 -4.60
N SER A 14 -2.82 2.39 -5.72
CA SER A 14 -1.81 3.45 -5.74
C SER A 14 -2.36 4.67 -6.45
N ALA A 15 -2.66 5.73 -5.69
CA ALA A 15 -3.16 6.98 -6.28
C ALA A 15 -2.01 7.86 -6.78
N ARG A 16 -1.05 8.19 -5.91
CA ARG A 16 0.02 9.16 -6.22
C ARG A 16 0.90 8.71 -7.38
N ALA A 17 1.29 7.44 -7.42
CA ALA A 17 2.17 6.96 -8.48
C ALA A 17 1.42 6.87 -9.83
N MET A 18 0.14 6.49 -9.81
CA MET A 18 -0.71 6.54 -11.01
C MET A 18 -0.88 7.98 -11.52
N MET A 19 -1.04 8.95 -10.61
CA MET A 19 -1.06 10.38 -10.97
C MET A 19 0.26 10.82 -11.60
N MET A 20 1.41 10.36 -11.10
CA MET A 20 2.72 10.64 -11.72
C MET A 20 2.84 10.00 -13.10
N ALA A 21 2.42 8.74 -13.25
CA ALA A 21 2.38 8.05 -14.55
C ALA A 21 1.52 8.81 -15.57
N LEU A 22 0.36 9.33 -15.12
CA LEU A 22 -0.54 10.19 -15.89
C LEU A 22 0.07 11.57 -16.24
N GLY A 23 1.09 12.02 -15.50
CA GLY A 23 1.78 13.29 -15.77
C GLY A 23 1.67 14.35 -14.65
N CYS A 24 1.36 13.97 -13.42
CA CYS A 24 1.54 14.84 -12.27
C CYS A 24 3.04 15.10 -12.02
N ILE A 25 3.41 16.37 -11.97
CA ILE A 25 4.78 16.83 -11.71
C ILE A 25 4.97 17.36 -10.28
N GLN A 26 4.03 17.07 -9.38
CA GLN A 26 4.01 17.57 -8.01
C GLN A 26 4.11 19.11 -7.90
N ALA A 27 3.39 19.84 -8.75
CA ALA A 27 3.33 21.30 -8.68
C ALA A 27 2.69 21.84 -7.39
N LEU A 28 1.98 21.00 -6.62
CA LEU A 28 1.26 21.36 -5.38
C LEU A 28 0.17 22.44 -5.57
N LEU A 29 -0.31 22.64 -6.80
CA LEU A 29 -1.35 23.60 -7.15
C LEU A 29 -2.75 22.98 -7.31
N CYS A 30 -2.94 21.73 -6.90
CA CYS A 30 -4.16 20.96 -7.18
C CYS A 30 -5.45 21.64 -6.70
N HIS A 31 -5.39 22.39 -5.58
CA HIS A 31 -6.54 23.09 -4.99
C HIS A 31 -6.88 24.42 -5.68
N THR A 32 -5.98 24.95 -6.51
CA THR A 32 -6.11 26.30 -7.09
C THR A 32 -6.81 26.30 -8.45
N ASN A 33 -7.19 25.13 -8.97
CA ASN A 33 -7.65 24.95 -10.34
C ASN A 33 -6.61 25.29 -11.44
N LYS A 34 -5.33 25.48 -11.08
CA LYS A 34 -4.23 25.86 -11.99
C LYS A 34 -3.20 24.75 -12.19
N CYS A 35 -3.62 23.48 -12.21
CA CYS A 35 -2.71 22.37 -12.48
C CYS A 35 -2.09 22.51 -13.89
N PRO A 36 -0.76 22.65 -14.01
CA PRO A 36 -0.13 22.95 -15.31
C PRO A 36 -0.14 21.76 -16.27
N THR A 37 -0.40 20.55 -15.80
CA THR A 37 -0.39 19.32 -16.62
C THR A 37 -1.78 18.78 -16.94
N GLY A 38 -2.83 19.55 -16.62
CA GLY A 38 -4.22 19.20 -16.92
C GLY A 38 -4.83 18.13 -16.01
N VAL A 39 -4.09 17.61 -15.03
CA VAL A 39 -4.54 16.49 -14.19
C VAL A 39 -5.59 16.89 -13.15
N ALA A 40 -5.40 18.03 -12.48
CA ALA A 40 -6.27 18.49 -11.39
C ALA A 40 -6.77 19.93 -11.68
N THR A 41 -7.55 20.08 -12.75
CA THR A 41 -8.12 21.35 -13.18
C THR A 41 -9.39 21.12 -14.00
N GLN A 42 -10.35 22.03 -13.84
CA GLN A 42 -11.55 22.15 -14.66
C GLN A 42 -11.42 23.27 -15.71
N ASN A 43 -10.26 23.96 -15.77
CA ASN A 43 -10.03 25.01 -16.75
C ASN A 43 -9.82 24.40 -18.15
N PRO A 44 -10.68 24.68 -19.15
CA PRO A 44 -10.57 24.09 -20.48
C PRO A 44 -9.21 24.31 -21.14
N SER A 45 -8.53 25.44 -20.88
CA SER A 45 -7.21 25.73 -21.47
C SER A 45 -6.07 24.94 -20.85
N LEU A 46 -6.28 24.32 -19.68
CA LEU A 46 -5.29 23.47 -19.00
C LEU A 46 -5.61 21.98 -19.16
N VAL A 47 -6.90 21.62 -19.27
CA VAL A 47 -7.35 20.23 -19.49
C VAL A 47 -6.79 19.65 -20.79
N VAL A 48 -6.49 20.48 -21.80
CA VAL A 48 -5.79 20.05 -23.02
C VAL A 48 -4.45 19.36 -22.74
N GLY A 49 -3.82 19.62 -21.60
CA GLY A 49 -2.62 18.91 -21.15
C GLY A 49 -2.87 17.44 -20.79
N LEU A 50 -4.12 17.00 -20.64
CA LEU A 50 -4.54 15.61 -20.43
C LEU A 50 -4.84 14.93 -21.77
N ASP A 51 -3.82 14.76 -22.61
CA ASP A 51 -3.91 14.00 -23.85
C ASP A 51 -4.19 12.52 -23.56
N VAL A 52 -5.38 12.05 -23.91
CA VAL A 52 -5.83 10.67 -23.65
C VAL A 52 -5.03 9.67 -24.48
N ASP A 53 -4.65 10.00 -25.71
CA ASP A 53 -3.99 9.05 -26.61
C ASP A 53 -2.56 8.73 -26.16
N ASP A 54 -1.84 9.72 -25.64
CA ASP A 54 -0.54 9.52 -24.97
C ASP A 54 -0.70 8.89 -23.59
N LYS A 55 -1.49 9.53 -22.72
CA LYS A 55 -1.42 9.26 -21.28
C LYS A 55 -2.04 7.92 -20.88
N LYS A 56 -3.01 7.40 -21.65
CA LYS A 56 -3.56 6.05 -21.41
C LYS A 56 -2.48 4.98 -21.49
N VAL A 57 -1.54 5.12 -22.44
CA VAL A 57 -0.44 4.17 -22.66
C VAL A 57 0.54 4.23 -21.49
N ARG A 58 0.87 5.43 -21.01
CA ARG A 58 1.78 5.63 -19.87
C ARG A 58 1.25 4.99 -18.59
N VAL A 59 -0.03 5.21 -18.29
CA VAL A 59 -0.68 4.62 -17.10
C VAL A 59 -0.75 3.09 -17.24
N ALA A 60 -1.10 2.57 -18.42
CA ALA A 60 -1.14 1.14 -18.68
C ALA A 60 0.24 0.48 -18.49
N ASN A 61 1.30 1.09 -19.05
CA ASN A 61 2.67 0.60 -18.90
C ASN A 61 3.11 0.61 -17.44
N TYR A 62 2.88 1.72 -16.72
CA TYR A 62 3.23 1.79 -15.30
C TYR A 62 2.50 0.73 -14.47
N HIS A 63 1.22 0.48 -14.75
CA HIS A 63 0.47 -0.59 -14.08
C HIS A 63 1.04 -1.97 -14.41
N ALA A 64 1.27 -2.27 -15.68
CA ALA A 64 1.82 -3.54 -16.13
C ALA A 64 3.19 -3.82 -15.50
N ASP A 65 4.09 -2.84 -15.50
CA ASP A 65 5.42 -2.95 -14.88
C ASP A 65 5.34 -3.10 -13.36
N THR A 66 4.38 -2.43 -12.71
CA THR A 66 4.13 -2.58 -11.27
C THR A 66 3.72 -4.01 -10.93
N ILE A 67 2.80 -4.60 -11.70
CA ILE A 67 2.33 -5.99 -11.51
C ILE A 67 3.47 -6.97 -11.82
N LYS A 68 4.20 -6.77 -12.92
CA LYS A 68 5.35 -7.60 -13.28
C LYS A 68 6.39 -7.62 -12.17
N THR A 69 6.82 -6.45 -11.70
CA THR A 69 7.82 -6.33 -10.62
C THR A 69 7.31 -6.97 -9.33
N PHE A 70 6.02 -6.82 -9.03
CA PHE A 70 5.41 -7.47 -7.87
C PHE A 70 5.52 -9.00 -7.94
N LEU A 71 5.19 -9.60 -9.08
CA LEU A 71 5.29 -11.04 -9.30
C LEU A 71 6.75 -11.53 -9.30
N GLU A 72 7.67 -10.77 -9.89
CA GLU A 72 9.11 -11.07 -9.84
C GLU A 72 9.62 -11.09 -8.40
N LEU A 73 9.21 -10.14 -7.56
CA LEU A 73 9.58 -10.12 -6.13
C LEU A 73 8.98 -11.30 -5.36
N THR A 74 7.73 -11.65 -5.63
CA THR A 74 7.07 -12.83 -5.04
C THR A 74 7.81 -14.11 -5.44
N GLY A 75 8.13 -14.29 -6.72
CA GLY A 75 8.90 -15.43 -7.21
C GLY A 75 10.32 -15.48 -6.65
N ALA A 76 10.99 -14.32 -6.53
CA ALA A 76 12.32 -14.23 -5.92
C ALA A 76 12.32 -14.58 -4.42
N ALA A 77 11.19 -14.40 -3.74
CA ALA A 77 10.99 -14.86 -2.36
C ALA A 77 10.72 -16.38 -2.26
N GLY A 78 10.70 -17.11 -3.38
CA GLY A 78 10.44 -18.55 -3.43
C GLY A 78 8.96 -18.91 -3.37
N LEU A 79 8.06 -17.96 -3.65
CA LEU A 79 6.62 -18.15 -3.61
C LEU A 79 6.05 -18.32 -5.02
N ASP A 80 5.13 -19.27 -5.16
CA ASP A 80 4.41 -19.61 -6.38
C ASP A 80 3.10 -18.82 -6.55
N ASP A 81 2.46 -18.45 -5.43
CA ASP A 81 1.29 -17.57 -5.38
C ASP A 81 1.54 -16.39 -4.43
N TYR A 82 1.11 -15.20 -4.83
CA TYR A 82 1.18 -14.00 -4.00
C TYR A 82 0.40 -14.12 -2.69
N ARG A 83 -0.61 -14.98 -2.64
CA ARG A 83 -1.40 -15.27 -1.43
C ARG A 83 -0.60 -15.97 -0.34
N ASN A 84 0.53 -16.58 -0.71
CA ASN A 84 1.45 -17.21 0.23
C ASN A 84 2.37 -16.21 0.92
N LEU A 85 2.29 -14.91 0.58
CA LEU A 85 2.97 -13.85 1.32
C LEU A 85 2.42 -13.75 2.74
N THR A 86 3.22 -14.19 3.70
CA THR A 86 2.97 -14.01 5.13
C THR A 86 3.88 -12.95 5.74
N ARG A 87 3.58 -12.53 6.97
CA ARG A 87 4.36 -11.57 7.77
C ARG A 87 5.82 -12.03 7.99
N SER A 88 6.10 -13.32 7.94
CA SER A 88 7.44 -13.87 8.07
C SER A 88 8.39 -13.48 6.91
N HIS A 89 7.85 -13.08 5.75
CA HIS A 89 8.67 -12.69 4.59
C HIS A 89 9.19 -11.25 4.65
N ILE A 90 8.68 -10.42 5.56
CA ILE A 90 9.02 -9.00 5.63
C ILE A 90 9.89 -8.73 6.85
N TYR A 91 11.15 -8.34 6.62
CA TYR A 91 12.03 -7.85 7.66
C TYR A 91 11.96 -6.33 7.76
N ARG A 92 11.83 -5.82 8.98
CA ARG A 92 11.88 -4.40 9.31
C ARG A 92 12.92 -4.15 10.38
N ARG A 93 13.80 -3.19 10.11
CA ARG A 93 14.70 -2.63 11.10
C ARG A 93 13.88 -1.88 12.16
N VAL A 94 13.94 -2.35 13.40
CA VAL A 94 13.24 -1.75 14.56
C VAL A 94 14.18 -0.93 15.44
N PHE A 95 15.49 -1.21 15.37
CA PHE A 95 16.53 -0.43 16.02
C PHE A 95 17.82 -0.45 15.19
N MET A 96 18.82 0.36 15.56
CA MET A 96 20.07 0.47 14.79
C MET A 96 20.73 -0.90 14.51
N ASN A 97 20.73 -1.80 15.48
CA ASN A 97 21.31 -3.15 15.39
C ASN A 97 20.27 -4.28 15.40
N GLU A 98 18.99 -3.96 15.20
CA GLU A 98 17.91 -4.93 15.36
C GLU A 98 16.96 -4.92 14.17
N SER A 99 16.77 -6.09 13.57
CA SER A 99 15.79 -6.34 12.54
C SER A 99 14.88 -7.47 12.99
N ARG A 100 13.58 -7.27 12.80
CA ARG A 100 12.53 -8.24 13.15
C ARG A 100 11.65 -8.50 11.95
N THR A 101 11.06 -9.68 11.90
CA THR A 101 10.02 -9.96 10.92
C THR A 101 8.74 -9.22 11.29
N PHE A 102 7.82 -9.06 10.34
CA PHE A 102 6.49 -8.57 10.66
C PHE A 102 5.72 -9.52 11.56
N GLU A 103 6.05 -10.81 11.60
CA GLU A 103 5.42 -11.76 12.52
C GLU A 103 5.83 -11.46 13.96
N ASP A 104 7.10 -11.13 14.21
CA ASP A 104 7.55 -10.72 15.56
C ASP A 104 6.90 -9.39 16.00
N ILE A 105 6.74 -8.45 15.04
CA ILE A 105 6.18 -7.13 15.30
C ILE A 105 4.65 -7.18 15.39
N PHE A 106 3.98 -8.05 14.63
CA PHE A 106 2.54 -8.19 14.50
C PHE A 106 2.16 -9.68 14.39
N PRO A 107 2.20 -10.44 15.49
CA PRO A 107 1.98 -11.89 15.45
C PRO A 107 0.60 -12.24 14.93
N SER A 108 0.54 -13.37 14.23
CA SER A 108 -0.69 -13.95 13.72
C SER A 108 -1.58 -14.37 14.88
N LEU A 109 -2.87 -14.02 14.78
CA LEU A 109 -3.86 -14.30 15.81
C LEU A 109 -4.71 -15.49 15.40
N LYS A 110 -4.97 -16.39 16.36
CA LYS A 110 -5.98 -17.43 16.18
C LYS A 110 -7.35 -16.75 16.05
N PRO A 111 -8.15 -17.06 15.02
CA PRO A 111 -9.48 -16.48 14.89
C PRO A 111 -10.31 -16.67 16.16
N GLY A 112 -10.93 -15.59 16.64
CA GLY A 112 -11.75 -15.58 17.85
C GLY A 112 -11.00 -15.44 19.18
N CYS A 113 -9.66 -15.48 19.21
CA CYS A 113 -8.88 -15.47 20.46
C CYS A 113 -9.09 -14.19 21.29
N LEU A 114 -9.35 -13.05 20.64
CA LEU A 114 -9.63 -11.78 21.32
C LEU A 114 -11.02 -11.74 21.97
N VAL A 115 -11.96 -12.57 21.49
CA VAL A 115 -13.33 -12.64 22.01
C VAL A 115 -13.45 -13.72 23.08
N SER A 116 -12.74 -14.84 22.92
CA SER A 116 -12.76 -15.96 23.87
C SER A 116 -11.94 -15.73 25.14
N GLY A 117 -11.17 -14.63 25.22
CA GLY A 117 -10.25 -14.35 26.32
C GLY A 117 -8.89 -15.07 26.19
N GLU A 118 -8.65 -15.82 25.11
CA GLU A 118 -7.34 -16.39 24.76
C GLU A 118 -6.40 -15.31 24.15
N ILE A 119 -6.32 -14.13 24.78
CA ILE A 119 -5.59 -12.97 24.23
C ILE A 119 -4.08 -13.22 24.34
N PRO A 120 -3.31 -13.14 23.25
CA PRO A 120 -1.86 -13.26 23.33
C PRO A 120 -1.24 -12.13 24.14
N GLU A 121 -0.19 -12.44 24.90
CA GLU A 121 0.46 -11.54 25.87
C GLU A 121 0.72 -10.13 25.32
N LYS A 122 1.18 -10.05 24.07
CA LYS A 122 1.46 -8.79 23.36
C LYS A 122 0.28 -7.81 23.31
N TYR A 123 -0.94 -8.33 23.23
CA TYR A 123 -2.17 -7.55 23.00
C TYR A 123 -3.05 -7.41 24.24
N VAL A 124 -2.63 -7.95 25.39
CA VAL A 124 -3.43 -7.90 26.63
C VAL A 124 -3.71 -6.46 27.03
N GLN A 125 -2.67 -5.61 27.08
CA GLN A 125 -2.82 -4.20 27.44
C GLN A 125 -3.68 -3.44 26.42
N ASP A 126 -3.49 -3.69 25.12
CA ASP A 126 -4.29 -3.05 24.07
C ASP A 126 -5.78 -3.40 24.22
N MET A 127 -6.09 -4.66 24.53
CA MET A 127 -7.46 -5.12 24.75
C MET A 127 -8.07 -4.58 26.05
N GLU A 128 -7.30 -4.45 27.13
CA GLU A 128 -7.75 -3.83 28.39
C GLU A 128 -8.08 -2.35 28.23
N MET A 129 -7.33 -1.65 27.36
CA MET A 129 -7.58 -0.23 27.05
C MET A 129 -8.69 -0.04 26.01
N ALA A 130 -9.01 -1.06 25.22
CA ALA A 130 -10.01 -0.96 24.16
C ALA A 130 -11.41 -0.71 24.76
N ASN A 131 -12.09 0.33 24.27
CA ASN A 131 -13.44 0.68 24.69
C ASN A 131 -14.28 1.06 23.47
N ALA A 132 -15.47 0.48 23.34
CA ALA A 132 -16.35 0.75 22.19
C ALA A 132 -16.84 2.20 22.13
N ASP A 133 -16.91 2.88 23.27
CA ASP A 133 -17.48 4.23 23.41
C ASP A 133 -16.41 5.33 23.51
N LYS A 134 -15.11 4.97 23.47
CA LYS A 134 -14.00 5.91 23.60
C LYS A 134 -12.88 5.55 22.62
N TRP A 135 -12.55 6.52 21.77
CA TRP A 135 -11.46 6.46 20.79
C TRP A 135 -10.18 7.13 21.32
#